data_AF-A0A950A390-F1
#
_entry.id   AF-A0A950A390-F1
#
_cell.length_a   1.000
_cell.length_b   1.000
_cell.length_c   1.000
_cell.angle_alpha   90.00
_cell.angle_beta   90.00
_cell.angle_gamma   90.00
#
_symmetry.space_group_name_H-M   'P 1'
#
loop_
_entity.id
_entity.type
_entity.pdbx_description
1 polymer ?
#
loop_
_entity_poly.entity_id
_entity_poly.type
_entity_poly.pdbx_seq_one_letter_code
_entity_poly.pdbx_strand_id
1 'polypeptide(L)'
;MAQQNATHDDRPGRGGRVLLAVTRVWLPVAIAVVGIVGIAVGGGKDDVVAGAGVALVIAALIVWMINWMYRMSVQSNREREIEEAARDYYDLHGRWPDE
;
A
#
# COMPACT_ATOMS: atom_id res chain seq x y z
N MET A 1 -11.21 -36.43 -17.95
CA MET A 1 -11.94 -35.15 -18.11
C MET A 1 -10.97 -34.03 -17.77
N ALA A 2 -10.73 -33.14 -18.73
CA ALA A 2 -9.56 -32.27 -18.77
C ALA A 2 -9.61 -31.17 -17.70
N GLN A 3 -8.56 -31.09 -16.88
CA GLN A 3 -8.23 -29.92 -16.09
C GLN A 3 -7.81 -28.80 -17.05
N GLN A 4 -8.78 -27.97 -17.44
CA GLN A 4 -8.57 -26.71 -18.15
C GLN A 4 -9.40 -25.63 -17.45
N ASN A 5 -9.08 -25.33 -16.19
CA ASN A 5 -9.61 -24.13 -15.55
C ASN A 5 -8.44 -23.16 -15.33
N ALA A 6 -8.19 -22.43 -16.42
CA ALA A 6 -7.71 -21.06 -16.47
C ALA A 6 -7.04 -20.53 -15.20
N THR A 7 -5.70 -20.52 -15.23
CA THR A 7 -4.92 -19.51 -14.53
C THR A 7 -5.28 -18.14 -15.14
N HIS A 8 -6.30 -17.46 -14.60
CA HIS A 8 -6.54 -16.04 -14.87
C HIS A 8 -5.36 -15.27 -14.28
N ASP A 9 -4.34 -15.01 -15.10
CA ASP A 9 -3.19 -14.16 -14.77
C ASP A 9 -3.70 -12.71 -14.77
N ASP A 10 -4.41 -12.32 -13.71
CA ASP A 10 -4.89 -10.95 -13.47
C ASP A 10 -3.72 -10.05 -13.08
N ARG A 11 -2.74 -9.91 -13.97
CA ARG A 11 -1.70 -8.89 -13.82
C ARG A 11 -2.39 -7.55 -13.95
N PRO A 12 -2.36 -6.70 -12.91
CA PRO A 12 -2.93 -5.37 -13.03
C PRO A 12 -2.22 -4.68 -14.19
N GLY A 13 -3.01 -4.33 -15.21
CA GLY A 13 -2.54 -3.57 -16.35
C GLY A 13 -1.82 -2.32 -15.88
N ARG A 14 -1.01 -1.67 -16.74
CA ARG A 14 -0.22 -0.49 -16.39
C ARG A 14 -1.06 0.57 -15.62
N GLY A 15 -2.34 0.71 -15.97
CA GLY A 15 -3.31 1.54 -15.25
C GLY A 15 -3.62 1.11 -13.81
N GLY A 16 -3.73 -0.19 -13.52
CA GLY A 16 -3.94 -0.70 -12.15
C GLY A 16 -2.75 -0.44 -11.24
N ARG A 17 -1.52 -0.58 -11.75
CA ARG A 17 -0.31 -0.18 -11.00
C ARG A 17 -0.26 1.32 -10.71
N VAL A 18 -0.65 2.15 -11.68
CA VAL A 18 -0.72 3.61 -11.49
C VAL A 18 -1.83 3.97 -10.49
N LEU A 19 -3.01 3.36 -10.58
CA LEU A 19 -4.12 3.59 -9.65
C LEU A 19 -3.74 3.21 -8.20
N LEU A 20 -3.02 2.09 -8.03
CA LEU A 20 -2.46 1.68 -6.74
C LEU A 20 -1.42 2.69 -6.23
N ALA A 21 -0.52 3.20 -7.08
CA ALA A 21 0.45 4.22 -6.68
C ALA A 21 -0.23 5.55 -6.30
N VAL A 22 -1.25 5.97 -7.06
CA VAL A 22 -2.02 7.19 -6.80
C VAL A 22 -2.75 7.11 -5.46
N THR A 23 -3.51 6.04 -5.23
CA THR A 23 -4.29 5.87 -4.00
C THR A 23 -3.43 5.65 -2.75
N ARG A 24 -2.26 5.01 -2.90
CA ARG A 24 -1.41 4.65 -1.76
C ARG A 24 -0.32 5.67 -1.45
N VAL A 25 0.08 6.52 -2.40
CA VAL A 25 1.16 7.50 -2.18
C VAL A 25 0.64 8.92 -2.31
N TRP A 26 -0.03 9.21 -3.43
CA TRP A 26 -0.44 10.59 -3.74
C TRP A 26 -1.62 11.05 -2.88
N LEU A 27 -2.59 10.18 -2.59
CA LEU A 27 -3.73 10.52 -1.73
C LEU A 27 -3.32 10.94 -0.30
N PRO A 28 -2.54 10.14 0.47
CA PRO A 28 -2.12 10.55 1.81
C PRO A 28 -1.24 11.81 1.79
N VAL A 29 -0.36 11.97 0.79
CA VAL A 29 0.45 13.19 0.62
C VAL A 29 -0.45 14.41 0.37
N ALA A 30 -1.46 14.30 -0.49
CA ALA A 30 -2.39 15.40 -0.76
C ALA A 30 -3.18 15.82 0.49
N ILE A 31 -3.68 14.87 1.29
CA ILE A 31 -4.41 15.17 2.54
C ILE A 31 -3.46 15.89 3.53
N ALA A 32 -2.21 15.45 3.65
CA ALA A 32 -1.23 16.10 4.52
C ALA A 32 -0.92 17.55 4.08
N VAL A 33 -0.75 17.78 2.78
CA VAL A 33 -0.54 19.13 2.23
C VAL A 33 -1.72 20.04 2.53
N VAL A 34 -2.96 19.56 2.33
CA VAL A 34 -4.18 20.32 2.66
C VAL A 34 -4.24 20.67 4.16
N GLY A 35 -3.92 19.71 5.03
CA GLY A 35 -3.86 19.94 6.48
C GLY A 35 -2.82 21.00 6.89
N ILE A 36 -1.61 20.94 6.32
CA ILE A 36 -0.54 21.92 6.55
C ILE A 36 -0.98 23.32 6.08
N VAL A 37 -1.61 23.42 4.91
CA VAL A 37 -2.13 24.69 4.39
C VAL A 37 -3.23 25.25 5.32
N GLY A 38 -4.12 24.40 5.82
CA GLY A 38 -5.16 24.80 6.78
C GLY A 38 -4.58 25.39 8.07
N ILE A 39 -3.53 24.77 8.62
CA ILE A 39 -2.83 25.27 9.81
C ILE A 39 -2.15 26.62 9.50
N ALA A 40 -1.46 26.73 8.36
CA ALA A 40 -0.74 27.94 7.97
C ALA A 40 -1.66 29.15 7.74
N VAL A 41 -2.87 28.92 7.20
CA VAL A 41 -3.86 29.98 6.95
C VAL A 41 -4.66 30.32 8.22
N GLY A 42 -5.00 29.33 9.05
CA GLY A 42 -5.82 29.50 10.25
C GLY A 42 -5.10 30.07 11.47
N GLY A 43 -3.79 29.81 11.61
CA GLY A 43 -3.00 30.13 12.80
C GLY A 43 -2.84 31.61 13.17
N GLY A 44 -3.40 32.54 12.38
CA GLY A 44 -3.30 33.98 12.64
C GLY A 44 -4.59 34.68 13.08
N LYS A 45 -5.78 34.10 12.88
CA LYS A 45 -7.06 34.85 12.98
C LYS A 45 -8.27 34.05 13.49
N ASP A 46 -8.36 32.75 13.22
CA ASP A 46 -9.56 31.93 13.52
C ASP A 46 -9.18 30.57 14.11
N ASP A 47 -9.39 30.40 15.42
CA ASP A 47 -9.08 29.16 16.15
C ASP A 47 -9.83 27.93 15.61
N VAL A 48 -11.04 28.13 15.06
CA VAL A 48 -11.84 27.05 14.44
C VAL A 48 -11.16 26.51 13.18
N VAL A 49 -10.56 27.38 12.37
CA VAL A 49 -9.86 26.99 11.14
C VAL A 49 -8.55 26.27 11.48
N ALA A 50 -7.83 26.74 12.49
CA ALA A 50 -6.64 26.07 13.00
C ALA A 50 -6.96 24.65 13.53
N GLY A 51 -8.05 24.50 14.31
CA GLY A 51 -8.50 23.21 14.81
C GLY A 51 -8.90 22.22 13.69
N ALA A 52 -9.60 22.70 12.67
CA ALA A 52 -9.92 21.89 11.48
C ALA A 52 -8.65 21.46 10.72
N GLY A 53 -7.65 22.34 10.62
CA GLY A 53 -6.35 22.01 10.03
C GLY A 53 -5.63 20.87 10.76
N VAL A 54 -5.59 20.91 12.10
CA VAL A 54 -4.99 19.83 12.91
C VAL A 54 -5.73 18.51 12.71
N ALA A 55 -7.06 18.52 12.71
CA ALA A 55 -7.85 17.32 12.47
C ALA A 55 -7.56 16.69 11.09
N LEU A 56 -7.39 17.52 10.04
CA LEU A 56 -7.03 17.05 8.70
C LEU A 56 -5.62 16.47 8.65
N VAL A 57 -4.65 17.05 9.37
CA VAL A 57 -3.29 16.48 9.48
C VAL A 57 -3.31 15.13 10.19
N ILE A 58 -4.06 15.00 11.29
CA ILE A 58 -4.20 13.72 12.01
C ILE A 58 -4.87 12.67 11.11
N ALA A 59 -5.92 13.05 10.38
CA ALA A 59 -6.57 12.15 9.42
C ALA A 59 -5.59 11.69 8.31
N ALA A 60 -4.79 12.62 7.76
CA ALA A 60 -3.75 12.29 6.78
C ALA A 60 -2.74 11.27 7.33
N LEU A 61 -2.28 11.48 8.57
CA LEU A 61 -1.33 10.61 9.24
C LEU A 61 -1.91 9.20 9.45
N ILE A 62 -3.18 9.10 9.89
CA ILE A 62 -3.86 7.81 10.07
C ILE A 62 -3.98 7.07 8.74
N VAL A 63 -4.44 7.75 7.68
CA VAL A 63 -4.57 7.15 6.34
C VAL A 63 -3.21 6.67 5.83
N TRP A 64 -2.17 7.48 5.99
CA TRP A 64 -0.80 7.11 5.63
C TRP A 64 -0.33 5.87 6.41
N MET A 65 -0.56 5.84 7.72
CA MET A 65 -0.13 4.74 8.59
C MET A 65 -0.85 3.43 8.26
N ILE A 66 -2.17 3.46 8.03
CA ILE A 66 -2.95 2.29 7.60
C ILE A 66 -2.38 1.73 6.29
N ASN A 67 -2.12 2.60 5.31
CA ASN A 67 -1.56 2.18 4.04
C ASN A 67 -0.13 1.61 4.18
N TRP A 68 0.68 2.18 5.09
CA TRP A 68 2.00 1.66 5.41
C TRP A 68 1.96 0.26 6.04
N MET A 69 1.07 0.05 7.02
CA MET A 69 0.87 -1.27 7.63
C MET A 69 0.42 -2.32 6.61
N TYR A 70 -0.50 -1.96 5.72
CA TYR A 70 -0.95 -2.86 4.65
C TYR A 70 0.20 -3.26 3.72
N ARG A 71 1.09 -2.32 3.37
CA ARG A 71 2.29 -2.62 2.57
C ARG A 71 3.19 -3.65 3.26
N MET A 72 3.43 -3.48 4.57
CA MET A 72 4.27 -4.40 5.34
C MET A 72 3.65 -5.80 5.41
N SER A 73 2.32 -5.89 5.62
CA SER A 73 1.59 -7.17 5.63
C SER A 73 1.69 -7.91 4.28
N VAL A 74 1.52 -7.19 3.16
CA VAL A 74 1.60 -7.81 1.82
C VAL A 74 3.04 -8.19 1.44
N GLN A 75 4.04 -7.43 1.89
CA GLN A 75 5.44 -7.78 1.64
C GLN A 75 5.81 -9.11 2.34
N SER A 76 5.37 -9.28 3.59
CA SER A 76 5.60 -10.53 4.33
C SER A 76 4.94 -11.74 3.66
N ASN A 77 3.74 -11.58 3.09
CA ASN A 77 3.08 -12.68 2.40
C ASN A 77 3.87 -13.18 1.18
N ARG A 78 4.46 -12.26 0.42
CA ARG A 78 5.29 -12.63 -0.73
C ARG A 78 6.55 -13.40 -0.35
N GLU A 79 7.17 -13.03 0.77
CA GLU A 79 8.36 -13.76 1.26
C GLU A 79 8.00 -15.20 1.64
N ARG A 80 6.81 -15.41 2.24
CA ARG A 80 6.29 -16.75 2.54
C ARG A 80 6.01 -17.56 1.28
N GLU A 81 5.37 -16.96 0.27
CA GLU A 81 5.09 -17.62 -1.02
C GLU A 81 6.39 -18.05 -1.73
N ILE A 82 7.44 -17.22 -1.67
CA ILE A 82 8.75 -17.55 -2.23
C ILE A 82 9.38 -18.73 -1.49
N GLU A 83 9.31 -18.73 -0.16
CA GLU A 83 9.82 -19.83 0.66
C GLU A 83 9.07 -21.14 0.41
N GLU A 84 7.74 -21.08 0.30
CA GLU A 84 6.90 -22.25 -0.01
C GLU A 84 7.24 -22.81 -1.40
N ALA A 85 7.39 -21.96 -2.41
CA ALA A 85 7.79 -22.37 -3.76
C ALA A 85 9.20 -23.00 -3.79
N ALA A 86 10.12 -22.50 -2.97
CA ALA A 86 11.46 -23.08 -2.86
C ALA A 86 11.43 -24.47 -2.20
N ARG A 87 10.55 -24.68 -1.21
CA ARG A 87 10.34 -26.00 -0.58
C ARG A 87 9.74 -26.99 -1.56
N ASP A 88 8.70 -26.60 -2.31
CA ASP A 88 8.10 -27.44 -3.35
C ASP A 88 9.15 -27.86 -4.40
N TYR A 89 10.03 -26.92 -4.79
CA TYR A 89 11.11 -27.21 -5.72
C TYR A 89 12.11 -28.22 -5.16
N TYR A 90 12.51 -28.06 -3.90
CA TYR A 90 13.42 -28.97 -3.22
C TYR A 90 12.81 -30.38 -3.09
N ASP A 91 11.54 -30.50 -2.72
CA ASP A 91 10.84 -31.79 -2.60
C ASP A 91 10.77 -32.53 -3.95
N LEU A 92 10.67 -31.79 -5.07
CA LEU A 92 10.62 -32.35 -6.42
C LEU A 92 12.00 -32.70 -7.00
N HIS A 93 13.02 -31.86 -6.77
CA HIS A 93 14.31 -31.96 -7.46
C HIS A 93 15.47 -32.42 -6.55
N GLY A 94 15.26 -32.46 -5.24
CA GLY A 94 16.29 -32.82 -4.25
C GLY A 94 17.46 -31.84 -4.17
N ARG A 95 17.29 -30.61 -4.69
CA ARG A 95 18.27 -29.52 -4.68
C ARG A 95 17.55 -28.20 -4.53
N TRP A 96 18.23 -27.20 -3.98
CA TRP A 96 17.66 -25.87 -3.87
C TRP A 96 17.69 -25.15 -5.23
N PRO A 97 16.76 -24.21 -5.50
CA PRO A 97 16.68 -23.49 -6.76
C PRO A 97 17.79 -22.43 -6.93
N ASP A 98 18.50 -22.08 -5.86
CA ASP A 98 19.62 -21.13 -5.84
C ASP A 98 21.02 -21.79 -5.89
N GLU A 99 21.08 -23.13 -5.80
CA GLU A 99 22.26 -23.96 -6.08
C GLU A 99 22.40 -24.28 -7.58
#